data_AF-A0A356MK96-F1
#
_entry.id   AF-A0A356MK96-F1
#
_cell.length_a   1.000
_cell.length_b   1.000
_cell.length_c   1.000
_cell.angle_alpha   90.00
_cell.angle_beta   90.00
_cell.angle_gamma   90.00
#
_symmetry.space_group_name_H-M   'P 1'
#
loop_
_entity.id
_entity.type
_entity.pdbx_description
1 polymer ?
#
loop_
_entity_poly.entity_id
_entity_poly.type
_entity_poly.pdbx_seq_one_letter_code
_entity_poly.pdbx_strand_id
1 'polypeptide(L)'
;MKKAIIVSILTIFLFGLATYELIAVEKIISNLEVMTVELQTIITDNKENVVQTETDVKKVRDYWSKHEENLCLMFNHKDLSTITDTLSRLSSSVTNNDYDNAIIEVNLLKEYSEKNRHIMGFNMQNLL
;
A
#
# COMPACT_ATOMS: atom_id res chain seq x y z
N MET A 1 4.04 23.79 -38.29
CA MET A 1 5.10 24.01 -37.28
C MET A 1 4.55 24.33 -35.88
N LYS A 2 3.82 25.43 -35.66
CA LYS A 2 3.26 25.76 -34.32
C LYS A 2 2.41 24.63 -33.70
N LYS A 3 1.57 23.97 -34.50
CA LYS A 3 0.78 22.80 -34.06
C LYS A 3 1.66 21.62 -33.62
N ALA A 4 2.76 21.36 -34.33
CA ALA A 4 3.69 20.28 -33.98
C ALA A 4 4.42 20.57 -32.66
N ILE A 5 4.83 21.82 -32.43
CA ILE A 5 5.45 22.24 -31.16
C ILE A 5 4.48 22.04 -29.99
N ILE A 6 3.21 22.45 -30.15
CA ILE A 6 2.18 22.27 -29.12
C ILE A 6 1.96 20.78 -28.83
N VAL A 7 1.86 19.95 -29.86
CA VAL A 7 1.71 18.50 -29.71
C VAL A 7 2.91 17.91 -28.97
N SER A 8 4.14 18.27 -29.34
CA SER A 8 5.34 17.80 -28.64
C SER A 8 5.38 18.21 -27.17
N ILE A 9 4.97 19.43 -26.83
CA ILE A 9 4.90 19.90 -25.44
C ILE A 9 3.85 19.09 -24.66
N LEU A 10 2.66 18.87 -25.23
CA LEU A 10 1.62 18.07 -24.60
C LEU A 10 2.07 16.63 -24.37
N THR A 11 2.76 16.03 -25.34
CA THR A 11 3.31 14.67 -25.20
C THR A 11 4.31 14.59 -24.06
N ILE A 12 5.29 15.50 -23.99
CA ILE A 12 6.28 15.53 -22.90
C ILE A 12 5.58 15.72 -21.54
N PHE A 13 4.57 16.58 -21.48
CA PHE A 13 3.81 16.81 -20.26
C PHE A 13 3.06 15.55 -19.80
N LEU A 14 2.40 14.83 -20.71
CA LEU A 14 1.71 13.58 -20.39
C LEU A 14 2.68 12.49 -19.92
N PHE A 15 3.85 12.34 -20.56
CA PHE A 15 4.88 11.41 -20.08
C PHE A 15 5.40 11.80 -18.69
N GLY A 16 5.56 13.10 -18.42
CA GLY A 16 5.94 13.60 -17.10
C GLY A 16 4.91 13.25 -16.01
N LEU A 17 3.61 13.40 -16.32
CA LEU A 17 2.54 13.01 -15.40
C LEU A 17 2.54 11.49 -15.14
N ALA A 18 2.59 10.67 -16.19
CA ALA A 18 2.57 9.21 -16.05
C ALA A 18 3.77 8.70 -15.22
N THR A 19 4.96 9.26 -15.45
CA THR A 19 6.16 8.90 -14.67
C THR A 19 6.05 9.35 -13.22
N TYR A 20 5.50 10.54 -12.95
CA TYR A 20 5.26 11.03 -11.60
C TYR A 20 4.28 10.13 -10.83
N GLU A 21 3.16 9.77 -11.46
CA GLU A 21 2.13 8.90 -10.88
C GLU A 21 2.74 7.55 -10.48
N LEU A 22 3.51 6.94 -11.38
CA LEU A 22 4.13 5.65 -11.14
C LEU A 22 5.13 5.70 -9.96
N ILE A 23 5.93 6.77 -9.85
CA ILE A 23 6.82 6.99 -8.70
C ILE A 23 6.03 7.18 -7.40
N ALA A 24 4.91 7.90 -7.45
CA ALA A 24 4.06 8.10 -6.28
C ALA A 24 3.47 6.78 -5.76
N VAL A 25 3.03 5.90 -6.67
CA VAL A 25 2.52 4.57 -6.33
C VAL A 25 3.60 3.70 -5.69
N GLU A 26 4.78 3.59 -6.32
CA GLU A 26 5.91 2.81 -5.77
C GLU A 26 6.22 3.24 -4.34
N LYS A 27 6.25 4.56 -4.10
CA LYS A 27 6.50 5.10 -2.76
C LYS A 27 5.40 4.72 -1.76
N ILE A 28 4.13 4.76 -2.19
CA ILE A 28 3.01 4.40 -1.31
C ILE A 28 3.12 2.94 -0.88
N ILE A 29 3.31 2.03 -1.84
CA ILE A 29 3.37 0.59 -1.61
C ILE A 29 4.64 0.20 -0.83
N SER A 30 5.79 0.77 -1.17
CA SER A 30 7.04 0.50 -0.45
C SER A 30 6.97 0.93 1.02
N ASN A 31 6.36 2.07 1.32
CA ASN A 31 6.13 2.48 2.70
C ASN A 31 5.15 1.54 3.42
N LEU A 32 4.08 1.08 2.75
CA LEU A 32 3.15 0.12 3.33
C LEU A 32 3.86 -1.20 3.69
N GLU A 33 4.74 -1.68 2.81
CA GLU A 33 5.57 -2.86 3.04
C GLU A 33 6.45 -2.68 4.28
N VAL A 34 7.21 -1.58 4.36
CA VAL A 34 8.06 -1.26 5.52
C VAL A 34 7.24 -1.24 6.82
N MET A 35 6.13 -0.50 6.82
CA MET A 35 5.25 -0.41 7.99
C MET A 35 4.71 -1.79 8.39
N THR A 36 4.37 -2.65 7.43
CA THR A 36 3.85 -3.99 7.69
C THR A 36 4.92 -4.92 8.28
N VAL A 37 6.16 -4.83 7.81
CA VAL A 37 7.30 -5.60 8.37
C VAL A 37 7.59 -5.17 9.81
N GLU A 38 7.55 -3.87 10.10
CA GLU A 38 7.68 -3.35 11.46
C GLU A 38 6.56 -3.89 12.35
N LEU A 39 5.32 -3.92 11.83
CA LEU A 39 4.16 -4.41 12.54
C LEU A 39 4.20 -5.91 12.82
N GLN A 40 4.69 -6.70 11.86
CA GLN A 40 4.94 -8.13 12.02
C GLN A 40 5.90 -8.37 13.20
N THR A 41 6.98 -7.59 13.26
CA THR A 41 7.97 -7.67 14.34
C THR A 41 7.32 -7.33 15.69
N ILE A 42 6.56 -6.24 15.76
CA ILE A 42 5.85 -5.82 16.99
C ILE A 42 4.88 -6.89 17.47
N ILE A 43 4.05 -7.45 16.58
CA ILE A 43 3.04 -8.46 16.95
C ILE A 43 3.69 -9.77 17.39
N THR A 44 4.80 -10.15 16.77
CA THR A 44 5.51 -11.40 17.09
C THR A 44 6.26 -11.30 18.41
N ASP A 45 6.94 -10.17 18.64
CA ASP A 45 7.85 -9.99 19.77
C ASP A 45 7.18 -9.38 21.01
N ASN A 46 6.15 -8.55 20.85
CA ASN A 46 5.50 -7.78 21.93
C ASN A 46 4.03 -8.17 22.15
N LYS A 47 3.75 -9.46 22.36
CA LYS A 47 2.39 -9.97 22.68
C LYS A 47 1.74 -9.31 23.91
N GLU A 48 2.51 -8.64 24.77
CA GLU A 48 2.03 -8.13 26.07
C GLU A 48 1.54 -6.66 26.03
N ASN A 49 1.83 -5.87 24.98
CA ASN A 49 1.48 -4.44 24.92
C ASN A 49 0.41 -4.11 23.88
N VAL A 50 -0.82 -4.55 24.17
CA VAL A 50 -2.02 -4.39 23.33
C VAL A 50 -2.25 -2.95 22.88
N VAL A 51 -2.18 -1.99 23.79
CA VAL A 51 -2.46 -0.57 23.50
C VAL A 51 -1.47 0.01 22.48
N GLN A 52 -0.20 -0.38 22.58
CA GLN A 52 0.82 0.04 21.63
C GLN A 52 0.59 -0.63 20.27
N THR A 53 0.32 -1.94 20.24
CA THR A 53 0.03 -2.69 19.01
C THR A 53 -1.19 -2.12 18.28
N GLU A 54 -2.29 -1.83 18.98
CA GLU A 54 -3.48 -1.20 18.39
C GLU A 54 -3.17 0.15 17.76
N THR A 55 -2.36 0.96 18.44
CA THR A 55 -1.93 2.27 17.95
C THR A 55 -1.12 2.13 16.66
N ASP A 56 -0.25 1.13 16.58
CA ASP A 56 0.58 0.90 15.40
C ASP A 56 -0.24 0.32 14.24
N VAL A 57 -1.18 -0.62 14.48
CA VAL A 57 -2.14 -1.08 13.46
C VAL A 57 -2.96 0.08 12.92
N LYS A 58 -3.44 0.97 13.79
CA LYS A 58 -4.21 2.15 13.39
C LYS A 58 -3.40 3.06 12.48
N LYS A 59 -2.10 3.30 12.77
CA LYS A 59 -1.24 4.13 11.90
C LYS A 59 -1.14 3.56 10.48
N VAL A 60 -0.98 2.25 10.34
CA VAL A 60 -0.92 1.60 9.01
C VAL A 60 -2.25 1.72 8.28
N ARG A 61 -3.36 1.49 8.98
CA ARG A 61 -4.69 1.62 8.40
C ARG A 61 -5.00 3.04 7.96
N ASP A 62 -4.66 4.04 8.77
CA ASP A 62 -4.89 5.45 8.46
C ASP A 62 -4.00 5.90 7.29
N TYR A 63 -2.75 5.40 7.23
CA TYR A 63 -1.87 5.59 6.08
C TYR A 63 -2.48 5.01 4.80
N TRP A 64 -2.91 3.74 4.83
CA TRP A 64 -3.53 3.08 3.69
C TRP A 64 -4.79 3.81 3.22
N SER A 65 -5.72 4.10 4.13
CA SER A 65 -7.00 4.75 3.82
C SER A 65 -6.82 6.12 3.16
N LYS A 66 -5.79 6.87 3.56
CA LYS A 66 -5.46 8.17 2.96
C LYS A 66 -5.01 8.05 1.49
N HIS A 67 -4.42 6.92 1.12
CA HIS A 67 -3.82 6.71 -0.18
C HIS A 67 -4.65 5.82 -1.11
N GLU A 68 -5.52 4.96 -0.58
CA GLU A 68 -6.37 4.03 -1.32
C GLU A 68 -7.23 4.73 -2.38
N GLU A 69 -7.84 5.87 -2.05
CA GLU A 69 -8.70 6.62 -3.00
C GLU A 69 -7.93 7.03 -4.27
N ASN A 70 -6.68 7.46 -4.11
CA ASN A 70 -5.83 7.82 -5.24
C ASN A 70 -5.38 6.59 -6.03
N LEU A 71 -5.08 5.48 -5.35
CA LEU A 71 -4.71 4.22 -6.00
C LEU A 71 -5.88 3.60 -6.78
N CYS A 72 -7.12 3.79 -6.33
CA CYS A 72 -8.33 3.32 -7.01
C CYS A 72 -8.50 3.90 -8.42
N LEU A 73 -7.87 5.03 -8.74
CA LEU A 73 -7.91 5.62 -10.08
C LEU A 73 -7.05 4.84 -11.09
N MET A 74 -6.07 4.07 -10.61
CA MET A 74 -5.03 3.44 -11.44
C MET A 74 -5.07 1.91 -11.36
N PHE A 75 -5.58 1.35 -10.26
CA PHE A 75 -5.54 -0.08 -9.99
C PHE A 75 -6.91 -0.69 -9.77
N ASN A 76 -6.95 -2.01 -9.86
CA ASN A 76 -8.16 -2.78 -9.62
C ASN A 76 -8.59 -2.66 -8.15
N HIS A 77 -9.82 -2.18 -7.94
CA HIS A 77 -10.43 -2.06 -6.61
C HIS A 77 -10.37 -3.36 -5.79
N LYS A 78 -10.41 -4.53 -6.43
CA LYS A 78 -10.36 -5.83 -5.74
C LYS A 78 -8.99 -6.09 -5.07
N ASP A 79 -7.91 -5.67 -5.72
CA ASP A 79 -6.56 -5.88 -5.18
C ASP A 79 -6.30 -4.92 -4.01
N LEU A 80 -6.83 -3.69 -4.11
CA LEU A 80 -6.80 -2.70 -3.05
C LEU A 80 -7.69 -3.11 -1.86
N SER A 81 -8.91 -3.59 -2.12
CA SER A 81 -9.83 -4.02 -1.06
C SER A 81 -9.28 -5.19 -0.25
N THR A 82 -8.46 -6.04 -0.85
CA THR A 82 -7.80 -7.15 -0.14
C THR A 82 -6.87 -6.65 0.96
N ILE A 83 -6.14 -5.54 0.73
CA ILE A 83 -5.34 -4.88 1.78
C ILE A 83 -6.25 -4.30 2.86
N THR A 84 -7.32 -3.59 2.47
CA THR A 84 -8.30 -2.98 3.39
C THR A 84 -8.97 -4.03 4.30
N ASP A 85 -9.40 -5.14 3.72
CA ASP A 85 -10.03 -6.25 4.44
C ASP A 85 -9.06 -6.89 5.42
N THR A 86 -7.81 -7.10 5.00
CA THR A 86 -6.76 -7.70 5.84
C THR A 86 -6.38 -6.78 7.00
N LEU A 87 -6.25 -5.46 6.77
CA LEU A 87 -6.03 -4.48 7.83
C LEU A 87 -7.21 -4.42 8.82
N SER A 88 -8.43 -4.57 8.34
CA SER A 88 -9.63 -4.58 9.17
C SER A 88 -9.68 -5.83 10.07
N ARG A 89 -9.38 -7.01 9.51
CA ARG A 89 -9.27 -8.26 10.29
C ARG A 89 -8.13 -8.17 11.29
N LEU A 90 -6.95 -7.67 10.88
CA LEU A 90 -5.81 -7.46 11.78
C LEU A 90 -6.17 -6.55 12.95
N SER A 91 -6.82 -5.40 12.69
CA SER A 91 -7.29 -4.49 13.73
C SER A 91 -8.26 -5.18 14.69
N SER A 92 -9.18 -6.00 14.17
CA SER A 92 -10.12 -6.74 15.02
C SER A 92 -9.40 -7.79 15.88
N SER A 93 -8.44 -8.52 15.32
CA SER A 93 -7.68 -9.54 16.05
C SER A 93 -6.88 -8.92 17.20
N VAL A 94 -6.20 -7.80 16.96
CA VAL A 94 -5.44 -7.10 18.00
C VAL A 94 -6.37 -6.56 19.09
N THR A 95 -7.49 -5.92 18.74
CA THR A 95 -8.46 -5.42 19.73
C THR A 95 -9.10 -6.52 20.56
N ASN A 96 -9.25 -7.72 19.99
CA ASN A 96 -9.77 -8.89 20.70
C ASN A 96 -8.70 -9.66 21.47
N ASN A 97 -7.45 -9.19 21.52
CA ASN A 97 -6.30 -9.90 22.09
C ASN A 97 -6.02 -11.28 21.45
N ASP A 98 -6.50 -11.50 20.22
CA ASP A 98 -6.31 -12.72 19.47
C ASP A 98 -5.03 -12.63 18.65
N TYR A 99 -3.89 -12.74 19.34
CA TYR A 99 -2.57 -12.57 18.75
C TYR A 99 -2.20 -13.66 17.75
N ASP A 100 -2.76 -14.86 17.88
CA ASP A 100 -2.51 -15.94 16.92
C ASP A 100 -3.15 -15.59 15.56
N ASN A 101 -4.39 -15.07 15.56
CA ASN A 101 -5.00 -14.54 14.35
C ASN A 101 -4.33 -13.24 13.88
N ALA A 102 -3.87 -12.37 14.79
CA ALA A 102 -3.14 -11.15 14.40
C ALA A 102 -1.84 -11.48 13.65
N ILE A 103 -1.12 -12.53 14.07
CA ILE A 103 0.08 -13.03 13.37
C ILE A 103 -0.28 -13.51 11.96
N ILE A 104 -1.38 -14.26 11.81
CA ILE A 104 -1.83 -14.71 10.48
C ILE A 104 -2.14 -13.50 9.59
N GLU A 105 -2.93 -12.56 10.07
CA GLU A 105 -3.36 -11.40 9.26
C GLU A 105 -2.20 -10.47 8.91
N VAL A 106 -1.24 -10.23 9.81
CA VAL A 106 -0.07 -9.40 9.49
C VAL A 106 0.87 -10.08 8.48
N ASN A 107 0.97 -11.41 8.52
CA ASN A 107 1.71 -12.17 7.50
C ASN A 107 1.03 -12.09 6.13
N LEU A 108 -0.29 -12.21 6.07
CA LEU A 108 -1.06 -12.02 4.84
C LEU A 108 -0.91 -10.60 4.30
N LEU A 109 -0.98 -9.60 5.17
CA LEU A 109 -0.79 -8.19 4.79
C LEU A 109 0.60 -7.96 4.19
N LYS A 110 1.63 -8.59 4.76
CA LYS A 110 2.99 -8.52 4.23
C LYS A 110 3.07 -9.13 2.83
N GLU A 111 2.53 -10.34 2.66
CA GLU A 111 2.52 -11.02 1.36
C GLU A 111 1.77 -10.21 0.30
N TYR A 112 0.63 -9.61 0.65
CA TYR A 112 -0.11 -8.73 -0.28
C TYR A 112 0.64 -7.43 -0.59
N SER A 113 1.33 -6.84 0.38
CA SER A 113 2.15 -5.65 0.16
C SER A 113 3.32 -5.93 -0.79
N GLU A 114 4.01 -7.05 -0.60
CA GLU A 114 5.09 -7.52 -1.47
C GLU A 114 4.59 -7.84 -2.89
N LYS A 115 3.47 -8.56 -3.02
CA LYS A 115 2.86 -8.86 -4.33
C LYS A 115 2.40 -7.60 -5.04
N ASN A 116 1.75 -6.68 -4.34
CA ASN A 116 1.30 -5.43 -4.91
C ASN A 116 2.47 -4.53 -5.30
N ARG A 117 3.64 -4.64 -4.68
CA ARG A 117 4.84 -3.97 -5.18
C ARG A 117 5.28 -4.50 -6.55
N HIS A 118 5.18 -5.80 -6.79
CA HIS A 118 5.49 -6.36 -8.11
C HIS A 118 4.47 -5.98 -9.19
N ILE A 119 3.19 -5.85 -8.82
CA ILE A 119 2.09 -5.57 -9.75
C ILE A 119 1.96 -4.06 -10.01
N MET A 120 2.03 -3.26 -8.95
CA MET A 120 1.75 -1.81 -8.93
C MET A 120 3.03 -0.96 -8.95
N GLY A 121 4.19 -1.56 -8.69
CA GLY A 121 5.46 -0.86 -8.68
C GLY A 121 6.04 -0.55 -10.06
N PHE A 122 7.20 0.12 -10.07
CA PHE A 122 7.90 0.49 -11.29
C PHE A 122 8.44 -0.74 -12.02
N ASN A 123 7.65 -1.26 -12.96
CA ASN A 123 8.08 -2.26 -13.92
C ASN A 123 8.06 -1.65 -15.33
N MET A 124 9.14 -1.82 -16.10
CA MET A 124 9.23 -1.33 -17.50
C MET A 124 8.09 -1.87 -18.38
N GLN A 125 7.49 -3.00 -18.02
CA GLN A 125 6.28 -3.54 -18.66
C GLN A 125 5.01 -2.73 -18.40
N ASN A 126 4.95 -1.94 -17.33
CA ASN A 126 3.81 -1.05 -17.04
C ASN A 126 3.91 0.29 -17.82
N LEU A 127 5.01 0.52 -18.55
CA LEU A 127 5.27 1.71 -19.36
C LEU A 127 5.14 1.48 -20.88
N LEU A 128 5.00 0.23 -21.34
CA LEU A 128 4.95 -0.20 -22.74
C LEU A 128 3.67 -1.00 -23.02
#